data_AF-A0A949S0Q3-F1
#
_entry.id   AF-A0A949S0Q3-F1
#
_cell.length_a   1.000
_cell.length_b   1.000
_cell.length_c   1.000
_cell.angle_alpha   90.00
_cell.angle_beta   90.00
_cell.angle_gamma   90.00
#
_symmetry.space_group_name_H-M   'P 1'
#
loop_
_entity.id
_entity.type
_entity.pdbx_description
1 polymer ?
#
loop_
_entity_poly.entity_id
_entity_poly.type
_entity_poly.pdbx_seq_one_letter_code
_entity_poly.pdbx_strand_id
1 'polypeptide(L)' 'MAFLVKYNVRYIVVGQAESVYYPGAGLLKFAQYNGVFWTEVFRDGQTIIYAVNK' A
#
# COMPACT_ATOMS: atom_id res chain seq x y z
N MET A 1 7.24 -2.79 -10.51
CA MET A 1 7.01 -1.37 -10.89
C MET A 1 6.33 -1.16 -12.22
N ALA A 2 6.53 -2.01 -13.22
CA ALA A 2 5.84 -1.89 -14.52
C ALA A 2 4.31 -1.73 -14.40
N PHE A 3 3.67 -2.41 -13.44
CA PHE A 3 2.23 -2.29 -13.20
C PHE A 3 1.82 -0.89 -12.69
N LEU A 4 2.45 -0.39 -11.62
CA LEU A 4 2.12 0.93 -11.05
C LEU A 4 2.36 2.05 -12.06
N VAL A 5 3.44 1.96 -12.85
CA VAL A 5 3.76 2.91 -13.91
C VAL A 5 2.72 2.86 -15.04
N LYS A 6 2.34 1.65 -15.51
CA LYS A 6 1.35 1.48 -16.58
C LYS A 6 0.01 2.16 -16.26
N TYR A 7 -0.40 2.14 -15.00
CA TYR A 7 -1.66 2.72 -14.56
C TYR A 7 -1.50 4.11 -13.90
N ASN A 8 -0.29 4.69 -13.93
CA ASN A 8 0.04 5.95 -13.28
C ASN A 8 -0.46 6.03 -11.82
N VAL A 9 -0.28 4.93 -11.08
CA VAL A 9 -0.72 4.81 -9.70
C VAL A 9 0.07 5.78 -8.84
N ARG A 10 -0.63 6.69 -8.16
CA ARG A 10 -0.04 7.68 -7.25
C ARG A 10 -0.25 7.34 -5.78
N TYR A 11 -1.34 6.65 -5.46
CA TYR A 11 -1.68 6.30 -4.10
C TYR A 11 -2.14 4.85 -4.02
N ILE A 12 -1.78 4.20 -2.91
CA ILE A 12 -2.17 2.84 -2.55
C ILE A 12 -2.95 2.95 -1.26
N VAL A 13 -4.23 2.56 -1.27
CA VAL A 13 -5.08 2.55 -0.08
C VAL A 13 -5.19 1.11 0.42
N VAL A 14 -4.88 0.89 1.68
CA VAL A 14 -4.87 -0.43 2.32
C VAL A 14 -5.84 -0.41 3.49
N GLY A 15 -6.85 -1.30 3.50
CA GLY A 15 -7.90 -1.32 4.52
C GLY A 15 -8.38 -2.71 4.95
N GLN A 16 -9.40 -2.75 5.81
CA GLN A 16 -9.90 -3.98 6.46
C GLN A 16 -10.51 -5.03 5.51
N ALA A 17 -11.12 -4.63 4.40
CA ALA A 17 -11.78 -5.55 3.48
C ALA A 17 -10.80 -6.56 2.85
N GLU A 18 -9.56 -6.14 2.61
CA GLU A 18 -8.49 -7.01 2.09
C GLU A 18 -7.94 -7.95 3.17
N SER A 19 -8.02 -7.58 4.45
CA SER A 19 -7.53 -8.41 5.55
C SER A 19 -8.47 -9.57 5.90
N VAL A 20 -9.76 -9.48 5.55
CA VAL A 20 -10.75 -10.56 5.70
C VAL A 20 -10.62 -11.60 4.57
N TYR A 21 -10.27 -11.16 3.36
CA TYR A 21 -10.09 -12.04 2.18
C TYR A 21 -8.66 -12.57 2.01
N TYR A 22 -7.65 -11.86 2.51
CA TYR A 22 -6.24 -12.26 2.42
C TYR A 22 -5.64 -12.33 3.84
N PRO A 23 -5.77 -13.48 4.54
CA PRO A 23 -5.17 -13.63 5.86
C PRO A 23 -3.64 -13.53 5.77
N GLY A 24 -3.07 -12.52 6.43
CA GLY A 24 -1.63 -12.39 6.68
C GLY A 24 -0.81 -11.75 5.54
N ALA A 25 0.09 -12.53 4.93
CA ALA A 25 1.32 -12.07 4.26
C ALA A 25 1.17 -11.04 3.13
N GLY A 26 -0.03 -10.91 2.53
CA GLY A 26 -0.29 -9.98 1.44
C GLY A 26 -0.15 -8.51 1.84
N LEU A 27 -0.46 -8.17 3.10
CA LEU A 27 -0.41 -6.80 3.60
C LEU A 27 0.96 -6.41 4.17
N LEU A 28 1.74 -7.39 4.63
CA LEU A 28 3.06 -7.17 5.23
C LEU A 28 4.03 -6.51 4.26
N LYS A 29 3.96 -6.86 2.96
CA LYS A 29 4.83 -6.28 1.92
C LYS A 29 4.68 -4.76 1.83
N PHE A 30 3.49 -4.20 2.09
CA PHE A 30 3.29 -2.75 2.04
C PHE A 30 4.06 -2.03 3.15
N ALA A 31 4.03 -2.60 4.36
CA ALA A 31 4.83 -2.11 5.46
C ALA A 31 6.34 -2.32 5.21
N GLN A 32 6.74 -3.48 4.69
CA GLN A 32 8.15 -3.82 4.42
C GLN A 32 8.83 -2.90 3.40
N TYR A 33 8.09 -2.44 2.39
CA TYR A 33 8.63 -1.57 1.34
C TYR A 33 8.28 -0.10 1.53
N ASN A 34 7.69 0.27 2.67
CA ASN A 34 7.51 1.67 3.05
C ASN A 34 8.88 2.35 3.18
N GLY A 35 9.00 3.56 2.62
CA GLY A 35 10.25 4.30 2.50
C GLY A 35 11.14 3.87 1.33
N VAL A 36 10.90 2.70 0.71
CA VAL A 36 11.66 2.23 -0.45
C VAL A 36 10.94 2.58 -1.74
N PHE A 37 9.72 2.10 -1.90
CA PHE A 37 8.94 2.25 -3.14
C PHE A 37 7.75 3.20 -3.00
N TRP A 38 7.29 3.40 -1.77
CA TRP A 38 6.19 4.28 -1.44
C TRP A 38 6.37 4.78 -0.01
N THR A 39 5.68 5.85 0.34
CA THR A 39 5.77 6.48 1.64
C THR A 39 4.38 6.56 2.28
N GLU A 40 4.25 6.13 3.53
CA GLU A 40 3.01 6.32 4.29
C GLU A 40 2.72 7.81 4.44
N VAL A 41 1.54 8.25 3.99
CA VAL A 41 1.11 9.66 4.03
C VAL A 41 -0.15 9.86 4.86
N PHE A 42 -0.85 8.79 5.22
CA PHE A 42 -2.05 8.84 6.03
C PHE A 42 -2.28 7.52 6.75
N ARG A 43 -2.81 7.61 7.97
CA ARG A 43 -3.23 6.48 8.78
C ARG A 43 -4.45 6.88 9.62
N ASP A 44 -5.50 6.07 9.53
CA ASP A 44 -6.67 6.14 10.41
C ASP A 44 -7.09 4.73 10.81
N GLY A 45 -6.96 4.41 12.10
CA GLY A 45 -7.16 3.07 12.61
C GLY A 45 -6.33 2.02 11.85
N GLN A 46 -7.03 1.16 11.10
CA GLN A 46 -6.43 0.10 10.29
C GLN A 46 -6.36 0.43 8.79
N THR A 47 -6.76 1.63 8.39
CA THR A 47 -6.63 2.14 7.03
C THR A 47 -5.33 2.92 6.89
N ILE A 48 -4.54 2.59 5.87
CA ILE A 48 -3.25 3.23 5.58
C ILE A 48 -3.23 3.66 4.11
N ILE A 49 -2.73 4.86 3.83
CA ILE A 49 -2.49 5.33 2.46
C ILE A 49 -0.99 5.53 2.26
N TYR A 50 -0.46 4.92 1.21
CA TYR A 50 0.90 5.12 0.76
C TYR A 50 0.92 5.92 -0.54
N ALA A 51 1.78 6.94 -0.62
CA ALA A 51 2.10 7.64 -1.87
C ALA A 51 3.25 6.93 -2.59
N VAL A 52 3.11 6.65 -3.88
CA VAL A 52 4.14 5.99 -4.68
C VAL A 52 5.30 6.97 -4.93
N ASN A 53 6.53 6.54 -4.66
CA ASN A 53 7.71 7.33 -4.91
C ASN A 53 7.91 7.48 -6.44
N LYS A 54 8.36 8.64 -6.89
CA LYS A 54 8.59 8.91 -8.32
C LYS A 54 9.75 8.09 -8.88
#